data_AF-A0A7V6CCL7-F1
#
_entry.id   AF-A0A7V6CCL7-F1
#
_cell.length_a   1.000
_cell.length_b   1.000
_cell.length_c   1.000
_cell.angle_alpha   90.00
_cell.angle_beta   90.00
_cell.angle_gamma   90.00
#
_symmetry.space_group_name_H-M   'P 1'
#
loop_
_entity.id
_entity.type
_entity.pdbx_description
1 polymer ?
#
loop_
_entity_poly.entity_id
_entity_poly.type
_entity_poly.pdbx_seq_one_letter_code
_entity_poly.pdbx_strand_id
1 'polypeptide(L)'
;MTAAYAQVQAQSTGLTSQRSCHGADISRQPAGLRFPGPCRMIAKPAYGRAADLEELQMTDRPPLQTHTAYCGLDCSGCDVFQATAWDDDELRQQYVDKVFREFKIEVEPASVNCYGCRDERPKSGFCAWCQVRGCAIERGLENCAHCEEFPCEKLDKVHAAMVNVGKAEDGIAWARRNLDRIRVELKAD
;
A
#
# COMPACT_ATOMS: atom_id res chain seq x y z
N MET A 1 16.67 39.46 46.18
CA MET A 1 15.40 39.19 45.47
C MET A 1 15.27 37.67 45.32
N THR A 2 15.05 36.95 46.43
CA THR A 2 13.76 36.38 46.89
C THR A 2 13.12 35.40 45.90
N ALA A 3 13.12 34.14 46.32
CA ALA A 3 12.42 32.99 45.76
C ALA A 3 10.90 33.04 45.98
N ALA A 4 10.12 32.34 45.15
CA ALA A 4 8.91 31.56 45.50
C ALA A 4 8.31 30.95 44.21
N TYR A 5 8.26 29.62 44.05
CA TYR A 5 7.28 28.65 44.59
C TYR A 5 5.94 28.59 43.85
N ALA A 6 5.57 27.36 43.52
CA ALA A 6 4.40 26.90 42.78
C ALA A 6 3.06 27.25 43.44
N GLN A 7 1.98 27.24 42.64
CA GLN A 7 0.67 26.78 43.08
C GLN A 7 -0.23 26.37 41.91
N VAL A 8 -0.54 25.07 41.91
CA VAL A 8 -1.71 24.42 41.32
C VAL A 8 -2.97 25.01 41.95
N GLN A 9 -4.00 25.34 41.16
CA GLN A 9 -5.40 25.07 41.53
C GLN A 9 -6.22 24.68 40.30
N ALA A 10 -6.72 23.44 40.36
CA ALA A 10 -7.76 22.89 39.53
C ALA A 10 -9.12 23.12 40.19
N GLN A 11 -10.09 23.66 39.45
CA GLN A 11 -11.54 23.55 39.68
C GLN A 11 -12.22 23.84 38.32
N SER A 12 -13.29 23.22 37.85
CA SER A 12 -13.98 21.95 38.09
C SER A 12 -15.10 21.91 37.02
N THR A 13 -15.58 20.71 36.69
CA THR A 13 -16.87 20.40 36.05
C THR A 13 -17.04 20.60 34.54
N GLY A 14 -17.54 19.55 33.87
CA GLY A 14 -18.27 19.66 32.61
C GLY A 14 -17.83 18.72 31.50
N LEU A 15 -18.42 17.52 31.44
CA LEU A 15 -18.44 16.69 30.24
C LEU A 15 -19.03 17.48 29.05
N THR A 16 -18.43 17.39 27.86
CA THR A 16 -18.97 16.65 26.70
C THR A 16 -18.35 17.16 25.40
N SER A 17 -18.00 16.19 24.55
CA SER A 17 -17.51 16.41 23.20
C SER A 17 -18.55 17.14 22.37
N GLN A 18 -18.14 18.16 21.61
CA GLN A 18 -18.87 18.55 20.41
C GLN A 18 -17.90 18.66 19.23
N ARG A 19 -18.11 17.70 18.32
CA ARG A 19 -17.62 17.69 16.95
C ARG A 19 -18.22 18.89 16.23
N SER A 20 -17.41 19.56 15.43
CA SER A 20 -17.90 20.41 14.34
C SER A 20 -17.11 20.05 13.09
N CYS A 21 -17.67 19.14 12.30
CA CYS A 21 -17.42 19.07 10.88
C CYS A 21 -18.12 20.27 10.24
N HIS A 22 -17.36 21.23 9.72
CA HIS A 22 -17.88 22.28 8.84
C HIS A 22 -18.10 21.70 7.44
N GLY A 23 -19.28 21.94 6.85
CA GLY A 23 -19.44 21.84 5.40
C GLY A 23 -20.72 21.19 4.87
N ALA A 24 -21.90 21.46 5.42
CA ALA A 24 -23.15 21.40 4.65
C ALA A 24 -24.19 22.33 5.29
N ASP A 25 -24.51 23.42 4.59
CA ASP A 25 -25.49 24.43 4.96
C ASP A 25 -26.91 23.84 4.93
N ILE A 26 -27.49 23.62 6.11
CA ILE A 26 -28.78 22.94 6.31
C ILE A 26 -29.97 23.92 6.22
N SER A 27 -29.76 25.15 5.74
CA SER A 27 -30.77 26.22 5.79
C SER A 27 -31.92 26.11 4.78
N ARG A 28 -32.01 25.04 3.97
CA ARG A 28 -33.06 24.90 2.93
C ARG A 28 -33.71 23.52 2.87
N GLN A 29 -34.37 23.08 3.94
CA GLN A 29 -35.37 22.01 3.83
C GLN A 29 -36.75 22.49 4.29
N PRO A 30 -37.81 22.31 3.48
CA PRO A 30 -39.16 22.73 3.84
C PRO A 30 -39.74 21.84 4.95
N ALA A 31 -40.46 22.48 5.87
CA ALA A 31 -41.16 21.83 6.96
C ALA A 31 -42.18 20.82 6.41
N GLY A 32 -42.01 19.52 6.71
CA GLY A 32 -43.05 18.54 6.38
C GLY A 32 -42.66 17.06 6.35
N LEU A 33 -41.38 16.69 6.27
CA LEU A 33 -41.00 15.28 6.27
C LEU A 33 -40.70 14.79 7.69
N ARG A 34 -41.74 14.31 8.37
CA ARG A 34 -41.57 13.43 9.54
C ARG A 34 -40.98 12.10 9.06
N PHE A 35 -39.69 11.88 9.29
CA PHE A 35 -39.13 10.53 9.24
C PHE A 35 -39.73 9.72 10.41
N PRO A 36 -40.33 8.54 10.16
CA PRO A 36 -40.83 7.70 11.22
C PRO A 36 -39.67 6.87 11.77
N GLY A 37 -39.30 7.12 13.03
CA GLY A 37 -38.46 6.24 13.81
C GLY A 37 -37.21 6.93 14.39
N PRO A 38 -36.74 6.49 15.57
CA PRO A 38 -35.46 6.95 16.09
C PRO A 38 -34.38 6.55 15.08
N CYS A 39 -33.43 7.45 14.79
CA CYS A 39 -32.20 7.11 14.09
C CYS A 39 -31.56 5.91 14.79
N ARG A 40 -31.83 4.70 14.30
CA ARG A 40 -31.07 3.52 14.66
C ARG A 40 -29.68 3.79 14.11
N MET A 41 -28.75 4.01 15.02
CA MET A 41 -27.33 3.81 14.78
C MET A 41 -27.20 2.44 14.11
N ILE A 42 -27.00 2.43 12.79
CA ILE A 42 -26.62 1.21 12.10
C ILE A 42 -25.16 1.01 12.50
N ALA A 43 -24.96 0.22 13.56
CA ALA A 43 -23.64 -0.25 13.93
C ALA A 43 -23.03 -0.91 12.69
N LYS A 44 -21.86 -0.41 12.25
CA LYS A 44 -21.06 -1.12 11.25
C LYS A 44 -20.82 -2.53 11.79
N PRO A 45 -21.03 -3.58 11.00
CA PRO A 45 -20.89 -4.94 11.49
C PRO A 45 -19.45 -5.14 11.97
N ALA A 46 -19.32 -5.58 13.21
CA ALA A 46 -18.08 -6.12 13.73
C ALA A 46 -17.73 -7.35 12.88
N TYR A 47 -16.72 -7.22 12.04
CA TYR A 47 -16.14 -8.37 11.38
C TYR A 47 -15.18 -9.03 12.37
N GLY A 48 -15.49 -10.26 12.80
CA GLY A 48 -14.60 -11.10 13.63
C GLY A 48 -15.11 -11.32 15.05
N ARG A 49 -15.25 -12.59 15.45
CA ARG A 49 -15.62 -13.02 16.80
C ARG A 49 -14.46 -12.78 17.76
N ALA A 50 -14.80 -12.42 19.00
CA ALA A 50 -13.93 -11.98 20.07
C ALA A 50 -13.06 -13.08 20.73
N ALA A 51 -12.30 -13.87 19.97
CA ALA A 51 -11.47 -14.93 20.54
C ALA A 51 -9.94 -14.72 20.43
N ASP A 52 -9.47 -13.80 19.60
CA ASP A 52 -8.04 -13.71 19.29
C ASP A 52 -7.51 -12.29 19.60
N LEU A 53 -7.56 -11.88 20.88
CA LEU A 53 -7.08 -10.58 21.39
C LEU A 53 -5.75 -10.72 22.14
N GLU A 54 -4.82 -11.52 21.62
CA GLU A 54 -3.50 -11.70 22.25
C GLU A 54 -2.38 -11.63 21.21
N GLU A 55 -2.18 -10.43 20.64
CA GLU A 55 -0.88 -9.89 20.17
C GLU A 55 -1.09 -8.54 19.47
N LEU A 56 -1.29 -7.47 20.25
CA LEU A 56 -1.15 -6.09 19.78
C LEU A 56 0.34 -5.76 19.66
N GLN A 57 0.95 -6.15 18.54
CA GLN A 57 2.28 -5.71 18.11
C GLN A 57 2.15 -4.84 16.86
N MET A 58 3.15 -4.00 16.57
CA MET A 58 3.16 -2.85 15.62
C MET A 58 2.89 -3.18 14.12
N THR A 59 2.11 -4.20 13.79
CA THR A 59 1.78 -4.66 12.44
C THR A 59 0.27 -4.91 12.28
N ASP A 60 -0.59 -3.99 12.72
CA ASP A 60 -2.05 -4.09 12.59
C ASP A 60 -2.57 -3.98 11.14
N ARG A 61 -1.68 -3.93 10.14
CA ARG A 61 -2.09 -3.81 8.74
C ARG A 61 -2.47 -5.20 8.20
N PRO A 62 -3.65 -5.36 7.58
CA PRO A 62 -4.10 -6.66 7.09
C PRO A 62 -3.13 -7.19 6.02
N PRO A 63 -2.85 -8.51 6.01
CA PRO A 63 -1.96 -9.09 5.03
C PRO A 63 -2.55 -8.88 3.63
N LEU A 64 -1.71 -8.37 2.72
CA LEU A 64 -2.08 -8.22 1.32
C LEU A 64 -1.97 -9.56 0.62
N GLN A 65 -2.87 -9.81 -0.33
CA GLN A 65 -2.79 -11.01 -1.16
C GLN A 65 -1.51 -10.97 -2.01
N THR A 66 -0.87 -12.12 -2.17
CA THR A 66 0.29 -12.27 -3.05
C THR A 66 -0.07 -11.82 -4.46
N HIS A 67 0.68 -10.87 -5.00
CA HIS A 67 0.43 -10.33 -6.32
C HIS A 67 1.70 -10.43 -7.17
N THR A 68 1.82 -11.55 -7.89
CA THR A 68 2.97 -11.82 -8.76
C THR A 68 2.92 -10.93 -9.99
N ALA A 69 3.95 -10.09 -10.15
CA ALA A 69 4.17 -9.29 -11.34
C ALA A 69 4.68 -10.13 -12.52
N TYR A 70 4.64 -9.57 -13.73
CA TYR A 70 5.17 -10.25 -14.93
C TYR A 70 6.63 -10.69 -14.77
N CYS A 71 7.47 -9.87 -14.12
CA CYS A 71 8.89 -10.17 -13.86
C CYS A 71 9.13 -11.14 -12.69
N GLY A 72 8.08 -11.62 -12.01
CA GLY A 72 8.15 -12.54 -10.88
C GLY A 72 8.25 -11.89 -9.50
N LEU A 73 8.34 -10.57 -9.42
CA LEU A 73 8.35 -9.88 -8.14
C LEU A 73 6.98 -10.00 -7.48
N ASP A 74 6.94 -10.28 -6.18
CA ASP A 74 5.71 -10.15 -5.40
C ASP A 74 5.49 -8.67 -5.04
N CYS A 75 4.43 -8.07 -5.59
CA CYS A 75 4.06 -6.69 -5.29
C CYS A 75 3.55 -6.53 -3.86
N SER A 76 3.13 -7.60 -3.17
CA SER A 76 2.63 -7.53 -1.79
C SER A 76 3.68 -6.98 -0.81
N GLY A 77 4.97 -7.22 -1.10
CA GLY A 77 6.12 -6.71 -0.35
C GLY A 77 6.71 -5.41 -0.88
N CYS A 78 6.00 -4.69 -1.76
CA CYS A 78 6.46 -3.41 -2.32
C CYS A 78 5.87 -2.24 -1.55
N ASP A 79 6.72 -1.35 -1.03
CA ASP A 79 6.33 -0.15 -0.27
C ASP A 79 5.26 0.70 -0.99
N VAL A 80 5.39 0.90 -2.30
CA VAL A 80 4.44 1.69 -3.11
C VAL A 80 3.07 1.01 -3.20
N PHE A 81 3.06 -0.31 -3.38
CA PHE A 81 1.82 -1.09 -3.47
C PHE A 81 1.14 -1.15 -2.12
N GLN A 82 1.90 -1.37 -1.05
CA GLN A 82 1.45 -1.35 0.33
C GLN A 82 0.87 0.02 0.72
N ALA A 83 1.56 1.11 0.40
CA ALA A 83 1.09 2.47 0.63
C ALA A 83 -0.26 2.75 -0.07
N THR A 84 -0.44 2.21 -1.27
CA THR A 84 -1.71 2.36 -2.02
C THR A 84 -2.81 1.47 -1.45
N ALA A 85 -2.48 0.23 -1.06
CA ALA A 85 -3.45 -0.73 -0.56
C ALA A 85 -3.96 -0.41 0.85
N TRP A 86 -3.10 0.18 1.68
CA TRP A 86 -3.44 0.63 3.03
C TRP A 86 -3.82 2.10 3.11
N ASP A 87 -3.75 2.83 1.99
CA ASP A 87 -3.94 4.29 1.89
C ASP A 87 -3.15 5.05 2.96
N ASP A 88 -1.85 4.78 3.00
CA ASP A 88 -0.94 5.25 4.06
C ASP A 88 0.04 6.30 3.52
N ASP A 89 -0.20 7.56 3.90
CA ASP A 89 0.62 8.70 3.48
C ASP A 89 2.03 8.70 4.09
N GLU A 90 2.22 8.07 5.25
CA GLU A 90 3.53 7.96 5.88
C GLU A 90 4.43 7.02 5.05
N LEU A 91 3.90 5.89 4.58
CA LEU A 91 4.61 5.00 3.67
C LEU A 91 4.93 5.69 2.33
N ARG A 92 4.01 6.52 1.80
CA ARG A 92 4.27 7.32 0.60
C ARG A 92 5.45 8.27 0.81
N GLN A 93 5.49 8.97 1.93
CA GLN A 93 6.60 9.88 2.27
C GLN A 93 7.93 9.13 2.44
N GLN A 94 7.93 8.00 3.16
CA GLN A 94 9.13 7.18 3.34
C GLN A 94 9.70 6.70 1.99
N TYR A 95 8.84 6.31 1.06
CA TYR A 95 9.25 5.94 -0.30
C TYR A 95 9.86 7.13 -1.06
N VAL A 96 9.23 8.31 -1.02
CA VAL A 96 9.75 9.53 -1.64
C VAL A 96 11.12 9.89 -1.07
N ASP A 97 11.28 9.84 0.25
CA ASP A 97 12.55 10.16 0.92
C ASP A 97 13.66 9.18 0.51
N LYS A 98 13.33 7.88 0.38
CA LYS A 98 14.26 6.86 -0.13
C LYS A 98 14.68 7.16 -1.56
N VAL A 99 13.72 7.46 -2.44
CA VAL A 99 13.98 7.79 -3.85
C VAL A 99 14.84 9.04 -3.97
N PHE A 100 14.57 10.08 -3.18
CA PHE A 100 15.37 11.30 -3.15
C PHE A 100 16.79 11.04 -2.61
N ARG A 101 16.93 10.17 -1.61
CA ARG A 101 18.24 9.81 -1.06
C ARG A 101 19.09 9.05 -2.06
N GLU A 102 18.54 8.04 -2.72
CA GLU A 102 19.26 7.15 -3.63
C GLU A 102 19.47 7.76 -5.02
N PHE A 103 18.44 8.38 -5.59
CA PHE A 103 18.42 8.82 -6.99
C PHE A 103 18.39 10.34 -7.16
N LYS A 104 18.21 11.12 -6.08
CA LYS A 104 18.10 12.59 -6.12
C LYS A 104 16.96 13.08 -7.03
N ILE A 105 15.90 12.26 -7.13
CA ILE A 105 14.68 12.58 -7.88
C ILE A 105 13.63 13.07 -6.89
N GLU A 106 13.06 14.25 -7.16
CA GLU A 106 11.90 14.76 -6.43
C GLU A 106 10.63 14.14 -6.99
N VAL A 107 9.83 13.54 -6.11
CA VAL A 107 8.56 12.89 -6.45
C VAL A 107 7.52 13.39 -5.47
N GLU A 108 6.35 13.77 -5.96
CA GLU A 108 5.24 14.18 -5.10
C GLU A 108 4.64 12.93 -4.41
N PRO A 109 4.49 12.91 -3.07
CA PRO A 109 3.91 11.75 -2.37
C PRO A 109 2.53 11.35 -2.90
N ALA A 110 1.68 12.32 -3.25
CA ALA A 110 0.36 12.08 -3.84
C ALA A 110 0.40 11.38 -5.21
N SER A 111 1.53 11.45 -5.92
CA SER A 111 1.74 10.76 -7.20
C SER A 111 2.20 9.30 -7.05
N VAL A 112 2.47 8.86 -5.82
CA VAL A 112 2.95 7.51 -5.48
C VAL A 112 1.75 6.59 -5.27
N ASN A 113 1.16 6.14 -6.38
CA ASN A 113 0.03 5.20 -6.39
C ASN A 113 0.29 4.04 -7.36
N CYS A 114 0.20 2.81 -6.86
CA CYS A 114 0.40 1.60 -7.65
C CYS A 114 -0.60 0.50 -7.27
N TYR A 115 -1.38 0.05 -8.24
CA TYR A 115 -2.37 -1.01 -8.07
C TYR A 115 -1.89 -2.39 -8.54
N GLY A 116 -0.57 -2.58 -8.66
CA GLY A 116 0.02 -3.85 -9.08
C GLY A 116 0.27 -3.92 -10.58
N CYS A 117 1.23 -4.75 -10.99
CA CYS A 117 1.81 -4.71 -12.34
C CYS A 117 0.81 -5.11 -13.45
N ARG A 118 -0.13 -6.00 -13.12
CA ARG A 118 -1.15 -6.55 -14.04
C ARG A 118 -2.37 -5.65 -14.21
N ASP A 119 -2.53 -4.64 -13.37
CA ASP A 119 -3.66 -3.69 -13.45
C ASP A 119 -3.41 -2.65 -14.57
N GLU A 120 -4.48 -2.17 -15.20
CA GLU A 120 -4.42 -1.22 -16.31
C GLU A 120 -4.07 0.22 -15.87
N ARG A 121 -4.29 0.55 -14.60
CA ARG A 121 -4.02 1.89 -14.05
C ARG A 121 -2.53 2.26 -14.10
N PRO A 122 -2.19 3.55 -14.11
CA PRO A 122 -0.81 4.01 -14.06
C PRO A 122 -0.05 3.42 -12.86
N LYS A 123 1.26 3.23 -13.04
CA LYS A 123 2.18 2.82 -11.97
C LYS A 123 3.13 3.99 -11.68
N SER A 124 3.71 3.99 -10.49
CA SER A 124 4.74 4.96 -10.12
C SER A 124 6.16 4.42 -10.33
N GLY A 125 7.10 5.34 -10.53
CA GLY A 125 8.53 5.04 -10.60
C GLY A 125 8.90 4.11 -11.76
N PHE A 126 9.91 3.26 -11.55
CA PHE A 126 10.44 2.35 -12.57
C PHE A 126 9.38 1.45 -13.24
N CYS A 127 8.34 1.05 -12.49
CA CYS A 127 7.29 0.17 -13.00
C CYS A 127 6.44 0.84 -14.10
N ALA A 128 6.42 2.17 -14.19
CA ALA A 128 5.70 2.91 -15.22
C ALA A 128 6.28 2.70 -16.63
N TRP A 129 7.61 2.60 -16.73
CA TRP A 129 8.34 2.50 -18.00
C TRP A 129 9.02 1.14 -18.20
N CYS A 130 8.58 0.13 -17.46
CA CYS A 130 9.20 -1.19 -17.48
C CYS A 130 8.95 -1.90 -18.83
N GLN A 131 10.02 -2.09 -19.62
CA GLN A 131 9.96 -2.75 -20.93
C GLN A 131 9.48 -4.21 -20.85
N VAL A 132 9.78 -4.91 -19.74
CA VAL A 132 9.33 -6.30 -19.51
C VAL A 132 7.80 -6.37 -19.43
N ARG A 133 7.16 -5.37 -18.80
CA ARG A 133 5.71 -5.28 -18.71
C ARG A 133 5.09 -5.11 -20.10
N GLY A 134 5.60 -4.18 -20.90
CA GLY A 134 5.13 -3.99 -22.29
C GLY A 134 5.24 -5.28 -23.10
N CYS A 135 6.40 -5.94 -23.02
CA CYS A 135 6.64 -7.20 -23.71
C CYS A 135 5.69 -8.34 -23.27
N ALA A 136 5.37 -8.43 -21.98
CA ALA A 136 4.47 -9.47 -21.47
C ALA A 136 3.01 -9.21 -21.89
N ILE A 137 2.58 -7.95 -21.89
CA ILE A 137 1.24 -7.54 -22.35
C ILE A 137 1.08 -7.81 -23.85
N GLU A 138 2.05 -7.40 -24.66
CA GLU A 138 2.03 -7.62 -26.13
C GLU A 138 1.95 -9.10 -26.49
N ARG A 139 2.58 -9.97 -25.68
CA ARG A 139 2.58 -11.42 -25.88
C ARG A 139 1.44 -12.14 -25.18
N GLY A 140 0.59 -11.44 -24.43
CA GLY A 140 -0.52 -12.04 -23.67
C GLY A 140 -0.07 -13.04 -22.59
N LEU A 141 1.13 -12.87 -22.04
CA LEU A 141 1.68 -13.78 -21.03
C LEU A 141 1.14 -13.45 -19.65
N GLU A 142 0.84 -14.47 -18.85
CA GLU A 142 0.49 -14.27 -17.43
C GLU A 142 1.70 -13.77 -16.62
N ASN A 143 2.85 -14.36 -16.85
CA ASN A 143 4.14 -13.94 -16.30
C ASN A 143 5.27 -14.42 -17.22
N CYS A 144 6.50 -13.95 -16.99
CA CYS A 144 7.65 -14.30 -17.82
C CYS A 144 8.06 -15.78 -17.73
N ALA A 145 7.58 -16.56 -16.74
CA ALA A 145 7.88 -18.00 -16.67
C ALA A 145 7.18 -18.78 -17.80
N HIS A 146 6.02 -18.30 -18.28
CA HIS A 146 5.32 -18.86 -19.45
C HIS A 146 5.95 -18.46 -20.78
N CYS A 147 6.96 -17.58 -20.78
CA CYS A 147 7.66 -17.20 -21.99
C CYS A 147 8.56 -18.35 -22.45
N GLU A 148 8.54 -18.68 -23.75
CA GLU A 148 9.45 -19.66 -24.34
C GLU A 148 10.91 -19.19 -24.29
N GLU A 149 11.13 -17.88 -24.47
CA GLU A 149 12.45 -17.24 -24.47
C GLU A 149 13.02 -17.00 -23.05
N PHE A 150 12.42 -17.49 -21.99
CA PHE A 150 12.96 -17.30 -20.64
C PHE A 150 14.16 -18.24 -20.36
N PRO A 151 15.26 -17.76 -19.76
CA PRO A 151 15.63 -16.36 -19.45
C PRO A 151 15.90 -15.50 -20.69
N CYS A 152 15.50 -14.22 -20.66
CA CYS A 152 15.77 -13.26 -21.74
C CYS A 152 16.51 -12.01 -21.22
N GLU A 153 17.28 -11.36 -22.10
CA GLU A 153 18.12 -10.20 -21.76
C GLU A 153 17.33 -9.03 -21.14
N LYS A 154 16.08 -8.81 -21.60
CA LYS A 154 15.20 -7.75 -21.06
C LYS A 154 14.89 -8.00 -19.58
N LEU A 155 14.66 -9.25 -19.21
CA LEU A 155 14.36 -9.65 -17.85
C LEU A 155 15.61 -9.60 -16.97
N ASP A 156 16.74 -10.07 -17.50
CA ASP A 156 18.01 -10.05 -16.78
C ASP A 156 18.45 -8.64 -16.40
N LYS A 157 18.22 -7.63 -17.27
CA LYS A 157 18.46 -6.22 -16.94
C LYS A 157 17.64 -5.75 -15.75
N VAL A 158 16.36 -6.17 -15.66
CA VAL A 158 15.48 -5.84 -14.53
C VAL A 158 15.93 -6.57 -13.27
N HIS A 159 16.30 -7.84 -13.36
CA HIS A 159 16.81 -8.60 -12.21
C HIS A 159 18.14 -8.05 -11.71
N ALA A 160 19.05 -7.62 -12.59
CA ALA A 160 20.28 -6.94 -12.22
C ALA A 160 20.00 -5.61 -11.48
N ALA A 161 19.05 -4.82 -11.97
CA ALA A 161 18.62 -3.60 -11.26
C ALA A 161 18.04 -3.92 -9.87
N MET A 162 17.29 -5.03 -9.72
CA MET A 162 16.78 -5.49 -8.44
C MET A 162 17.89 -5.90 -7.47
N VAL A 163 18.94 -6.56 -7.96
CA VAL A 163 20.13 -6.91 -7.16
C VAL A 163 20.80 -5.63 -6.63
N ASN A 164 20.94 -4.61 -7.47
CA ASN A 164 21.57 -3.34 -7.08
C ASN A 164 20.79 -2.56 -6.00
N VAL A 165 19.47 -2.72 -5.94
CA VAL A 165 18.62 -2.08 -4.91
C VAL A 165 18.39 -2.97 -3.68
N GLY A 166 19.16 -4.05 -3.54
CA GLY A 166 19.10 -4.96 -2.40
C GLY A 166 17.89 -5.90 -2.39
N LYS A 167 17.18 -6.07 -3.52
CA LYS A 167 16.06 -7.00 -3.65
C LYS A 167 16.50 -8.39 -4.12
N ALA A 168 17.57 -8.89 -3.51
CA ALA A 168 18.24 -10.11 -3.91
C ALA A 168 18.85 -10.85 -2.72
N GLU A 169 19.06 -12.14 -2.91
CA GLU A 169 19.72 -13.05 -1.98
C GLU A 169 20.74 -13.88 -2.77
N ASP A 170 21.97 -14.04 -2.28
CA ASP A 170 23.08 -14.69 -2.99
C ASP A 170 23.36 -14.13 -4.40
N GLY A 171 23.12 -12.83 -4.62
CA GLY A 171 23.28 -12.20 -5.93
C GLY A 171 22.19 -12.55 -6.95
N ILE A 172 21.15 -13.28 -6.56
CA ILE A 172 20.00 -13.61 -7.39
C ILE A 172 18.78 -12.81 -6.90
N ALA A 173 18.13 -12.08 -7.81
CA ALA A 173 16.92 -11.33 -7.49
C ALA A 173 15.79 -12.28 -6.99
N TRP A 174 15.02 -11.88 -5.97
CA TRP A 174 13.87 -12.69 -5.52
C TRP A 174 12.86 -12.94 -6.64
N ALA A 175 12.69 -11.96 -7.53
CA ALA A 175 11.85 -12.09 -8.71
C ALA A 175 12.29 -13.22 -9.65
N ARG A 176 13.61 -13.47 -9.77
CA ARG A 176 14.16 -14.57 -10.57
C ARG A 176 13.79 -15.92 -9.98
N ARG A 177 14.04 -16.09 -8.67
CA ARG A 177 13.70 -17.33 -7.93
C ARG A 177 12.22 -17.66 -8.04
N ASN A 178 11.36 -16.65 -7.93
CA ASN A 178 9.91 -16.83 -8.07
C ASN A 178 9.52 -17.35 -9.46
N LEU A 179 10.10 -16.80 -10.54
CA LEU A 179 9.82 -17.30 -11.90
C LEU A 179 10.37 -18.71 -12.10
N ASP A 180 11.57 -19.00 -11.62
CA ASP A 180 12.14 -20.35 -11.72
C ASP A 180 11.27 -21.38 -10.98
N ARG A 181 10.75 -21.04 -9.79
CA ARG A 181 9.79 -21.90 -9.05
C ARG A 181 8.52 -22.15 -9.85
N ILE A 182 7.88 -21.09 -10.36
CA ILE A 182 6.67 -21.21 -11.18
C ILE A 182 6.95 -22.09 -12.41
N ARG A 183 8.13 -21.98 -13.02
CA ARG A 183 8.50 -22.77 -14.19
C ARG A 183 8.73 -24.26 -13.89
N VAL A 184 9.15 -24.59 -12.67
CA VAL A 184 9.24 -25.98 -12.21
C VAL A 184 7.83 -26.54 -12.01
N GLU A 185 6.94 -25.77 -11.39
CA GLU A 185 5.53 -26.15 -11.19
C GLU A 185 4.83 -26.40 -12.53
N LEU A 186 4.99 -25.50 -13.51
CA LEU A 186 4.41 -25.65 -14.85
C LEU A 186 4.91 -26.87 -15.65
N LYS A 187 6.05 -27.46 -15.27
CA LYS A 187 6.60 -28.66 -15.91
C LYS A 187 6.23 -29.95 -15.19
N ALA A 188 5.68 -29.84 -13.98
CA ALA A 188 5.27 -30.98 -13.18
C ALA A 188 3.88 -31.50 -13.60
N ASP A 189 3.10 -30.67 -14.30
CA ASP A 189 1.79 -30.97 -14.88
C ASP A 189 1.90 -31.46 -16.34
#